data_AF-A0AAD7X4Q9-F1
#
_entry.id   AF-A0AAD7X4Q9-F1
#
_cell.length_a   1.000
_cell.length_b   1.000
_cell.length_c   1.000
_cell.angle_alpha   90.00
_cell.angle_beta   90.00
_cell.angle_gamma   90.00
#
_symmetry.space_group_name_H-M   'P 1'
#
loop_
_entity.id
_entity.type
_entity.pdbx_description
1 polymer ?
#
loop_
_entity_poly.entity_id
_entity_poly.type
_entity_poly.pdbx_seq_one_letter_code
_entity_poly.pdbx_strand_id
1 'polypeptide(L)'
;MDLPSQASQSEEQDSHVSGPLLVDKLAEAGITAQDIKKLTEAGLHTVEAVAYTPKKNLMTIKGISEQKADKILAEALKIIPLGFQSATEVHARRAELVHITTGSKNLDALLGGGIETGAITELFGEFRTGKSQICHTLAVTCQLPVDMGGGEGKCLYIDTEGTFRPVRLLAVAERLGLNGEEVLDNVAYARAYNHDHQLQLLTAASALMSESR
;
A
#
# COMPACT_ATOMS: atom_id res chain seq x y z
N MET A 1 -7.11 54.66 10.15
CA MET A 1 -5.84 54.05 10.55
C MET A 1 -5.88 52.62 10.05
N ASP A 2 -5.33 52.48 8.85
CA ASP A 2 -5.12 51.20 8.17
C ASP A 2 -4.14 50.34 8.95
N LEU A 3 -4.47 49.05 9.07
CA LEU A 3 -3.51 47.99 9.28
C LEU A 3 -3.74 46.97 8.17
N PRO A 4 -2.79 46.83 7.22
CA PRO A 4 -2.97 45.99 6.05
C PRO A 4 -2.95 44.51 6.43
N SER A 5 -3.92 43.77 5.90
CA SER A 5 -3.94 42.31 5.90
C SER A 5 -2.78 41.80 5.03
N GLN A 6 -1.70 41.35 5.66
CA GLN A 6 -0.71 40.53 4.99
C GLN A 6 -1.29 39.12 4.82
N ALA A 7 -1.99 38.92 3.70
CA ALA A 7 -2.17 37.61 3.13
C ALA A 7 -0.77 37.10 2.74
N SER A 8 -0.18 36.26 3.58
CA SER A 8 1.03 35.52 3.23
C SER A 8 0.65 34.52 2.14
N GLN A 9 1.04 34.84 0.91
CA GLN A 9 1.20 33.91 -0.18
C GLN A 9 2.17 32.81 0.26
N SER A 10 1.65 31.62 0.48
CA SER A 10 2.40 30.37 0.41
C SER A 10 1.60 29.41 -0.48
N GLU A 11 1.41 29.83 -1.73
CA GLU A 11 0.98 28.96 -2.82
C GLU A 11 2.22 28.24 -3.37
N GLU A 12 2.72 27.28 -2.61
CA GLU A 12 3.41 26.11 -3.15
C GLU A 12 2.88 24.94 -2.31
N GLN A 13 1.65 24.51 -2.61
CA GLN A 13 1.18 23.20 -2.19
C GLN A 13 2.06 22.20 -2.94
N ASP A 14 3.14 21.80 -2.28
CA ASP A 14 3.85 20.56 -2.55
C ASP A 14 2.78 19.53 -2.92
N SER A 15 2.84 19.03 -4.16
CA SER A 15 2.02 17.92 -4.57
C SER A 15 2.35 16.79 -3.60
N HIS A 16 1.51 16.60 -2.58
CA HIS A 16 1.63 15.49 -1.66
C HIS A 16 1.61 14.25 -2.53
N VAL A 17 2.79 13.67 -2.77
CA VAL A 17 2.93 12.42 -3.50
C VAL A 17 2.29 11.39 -2.59
N SER A 18 1.00 11.16 -2.80
CA SER A 18 0.22 10.22 -2.03
C SER A 18 0.68 8.82 -2.43
N GLY A 19 1.42 8.16 -1.53
CA GLY A 19 1.89 6.79 -1.72
C GLY A 19 3.42 6.64 -1.72
N PRO A 20 3.89 5.39 -1.63
CA PRO A 20 5.29 5.09 -1.32
C PRO A 20 6.26 5.48 -2.42
N LEU A 21 7.35 6.17 -2.11
CA LEU A 21 8.31 6.64 -3.11
C LEU A 21 9.15 5.46 -3.65
N LEU A 22 9.27 5.34 -4.98
CA LEU A 22 10.10 4.30 -5.58
C LEU A 22 11.56 4.43 -5.16
N VAL A 23 12.24 3.30 -4.94
CA VAL A 23 13.64 3.24 -4.49
C VAL A 23 14.59 3.96 -5.46
N ASP A 24 14.23 4.05 -6.75
CA ASP A 24 14.98 4.81 -7.76
C ASP A 24 15.15 6.28 -7.43
N LYS A 25 14.26 6.87 -6.61
CA LYS A 25 14.39 8.26 -6.14
C LYS A 25 15.70 8.50 -5.36
N LEU A 26 16.29 7.44 -4.79
CA LEU A 26 17.62 7.54 -4.15
C LEU A 26 18.75 7.87 -5.14
N ALA A 27 18.54 7.69 -6.45
CA ALA A 27 19.50 8.08 -7.47
C ALA A 27 19.75 9.60 -7.46
N GLU A 28 18.68 10.39 -7.26
CA GLU A 28 18.75 11.85 -7.15
C GLU A 28 19.55 12.29 -5.91
N ALA A 29 19.57 11.47 -4.86
CA ALA A 29 20.36 11.67 -3.66
C ALA A 29 21.80 11.11 -3.75
N GLY A 30 22.23 10.66 -4.93
CA GLY A 30 23.60 10.21 -5.18
C GLY A 30 23.89 8.76 -4.74
N ILE A 31 22.86 7.92 -4.63
CA ILE A 31 23.01 6.46 -4.53
C ILE A 31 23.17 5.89 -5.94
N THR A 32 24.12 4.97 -6.11
CA THR A 32 24.43 4.43 -7.44
C THR A 32 23.34 3.49 -7.93
N ALA A 33 23.09 3.46 -9.25
CA ALA A 33 22.13 2.52 -9.86
C ALA A 33 22.46 1.05 -9.53
N GLN A 34 23.75 0.71 -9.37
CA GLN A 34 24.15 -0.63 -8.97
C GLN A 34 23.70 -0.98 -7.54
N ASP A 35 23.77 -0.02 -6.61
CA ASP A 35 23.33 -0.26 -5.24
C ASP A 35 21.79 -0.25 -5.15
N ILE A 36 21.09 0.60 -5.91
CA ILE A 36 19.62 0.58 -6.05
C ILE A 36 19.14 -0.77 -6.60
N LYS A 37 19.82 -1.31 -7.61
CA LYS A 37 19.52 -2.63 -8.15
C LYS A 37 19.63 -3.73 -7.09
N LYS A 38 20.67 -3.69 -6.24
CA LYS A 38 20.82 -4.67 -5.13
C LYS A 38 19.72 -4.53 -4.07
N LEU A 39 19.28 -3.30 -3.77
CA LEU A 39 18.15 -3.07 -2.87
C LEU A 39 16.87 -3.69 -3.46
N THR A 40 16.61 -3.44 -4.74
CA THR A 40 15.47 -4.00 -5.48
C THR A 40 15.51 -5.52 -5.51
N GLU A 41 16.67 -6.13 -5.83
CA GLU A 41 16.88 -7.59 -5.81
C GLU A 41 16.71 -8.21 -4.41
N ALA A 42 16.88 -7.40 -3.35
CA ALA A 42 16.63 -7.79 -1.96
C ALA A 42 15.18 -7.56 -1.51
N GLY A 43 14.29 -7.13 -2.41
CA GLY A 43 12.87 -6.86 -2.12
C GLY A 43 12.57 -5.47 -1.59
N LEU A 44 13.53 -4.54 -1.63
CA LEU A 44 13.36 -3.16 -1.17
C LEU A 44 13.05 -2.26 -2.37
N HIS A 45 11.77 -2.14 -2.70
CA HIS A 45 11.30 -1.41 -3.89
C HIS A 45 10.95 0.06 -3.63
N THR A 46 10.91 0.50 -2.36
CA THR A 46 10.51 1.85 -1.97
C THR A 46 11.52 2.49 -1.03
N VAL A 47 11.56 3.83 -0.99
CA VAL A 47 12.41 4.59 -0.07
C VAL A 47 12.00 4.32 1.38
N GLU A 48 10.71 4.18 1.65
CA GLU A 48 10.17 3.81 2.96
C GLU A 48 10.69 2.43 3.40
N ALA A 49 10.67 1.43 2.51
CA ALA A 49 11.18 0.09 2.83
C ALA A 49 12.67 0.15 3.22
N VAL A 50 13.46 0.97 2.54
CA VAL A 50 14.87 1.20 2.90
C VAL A 50 14.99 1.90 4.25
N ALA A 51 14.23 2.98 4.48
CA ALA A 51 14.29 3.77 5.71
C ALA A 51 13.86 2.98 6.95
N TYR A 52 12.89 2.07 6.83
CA TYR A 52 12.40 1.23 7.92
C TYR A 52 13.27 0.01 8.17
N THR A 53 14.10 -0.40 7.20
CA THR A 53 14.94 -1.59 7.32
C THR A 53 16.11 -1.34 8.28
N PRO A 54 16.33 -2.19 9.30
CA PRO A 54 17.49 -2.05 10.18
C PRO A 54 18.80 -2.11 9.39
N LYS A 55 19.77 -1.25 9.75
CA LYS A 55 21.11 -1.22 9.14
C LYS A 55 21.74 -2.61 8.99
N LYS A 56 21.60 -3.45 10.02
CA LYS A 56 22.13 -4.82 10.03
C LYS A 56 21.59 -5.67 8.87
N ASN A 57 20.32 -5.51 8.51
CA ASN A 57 19.69 -6.24 7.41
C ASN A 57 20.13 -5.68 6.05
N LEU A 58 20.35 -4.36 5.93
CA LEU A 58 20.94 -3.80 4.71
C LEU A 58 22.34 -4.36 4.45
N MET A 59 23.12 -4.59 5.51
CA MET A 59 24.46 -5.16 5.42
C MET A 59 24.47 -6.66 5.05
N THR A 60 23.34 -7.37 5.18
CA THR A 60 23.26 -8.76 4.68
C THR A 60 23.10 -8.82 3.16
N ILE A 61 22.79 -7.69 2.51
CA ILE A 61 22.69 -7.60 1.05
C ILE A 61 24.09 -7.66 0.45
N LYS A 62 24.31 -8.65 -0.42
CA LYS A 62 25.62 -8.89 -1.04
C LYS A 62 26.12 -7.64 -1.78
N GLY A 63 27.26 -7.11 -1.35
CA GLY A 63 27.89 -5.94 -1.97
C GLY A 63 27.42 -4.59 -1.44
N ILE A 64 26.68 -4.56 -0.34
CA ILE A 64 26.43 -3.38 0.49
C ILE A 64 27.35 -3.45 1.72
N SER A 65 28.37 -2.60 1.74
CA SER A 65 29.25 -2.45 2.91
C SER A 65 28.59 -1.60 3.99
N GLU A 66 29.17 -1.59 5.19
CA GLU A 66 28.68 -0.74 6.29
C GLU A 66 28.59 0.74 5.89
N GLN A 67 29.66 1.27 5.27
CA GLN A 67 29.72 2.66 4.80
C GLN A 67 28.63 2.97 3.75
N LYS A 68 28.33 1.99 2.88
CA LYS A 68 27.24 2.13 1.90
C LYS A 68 25.87 2.14 2.60
N ALA A 69 25.67 1.25 3.57
CA ALA A 69 24.43 1.20 4.34
C ALA A 69 24.18 2.52 5.08
N ASP A 70 25.22 3.10 5.71
CA ASP A 70 25.12 4.41 6.37
C ASP A 70 24.75 5.51 5.39
N LYS A 71 25.40 5.56 4.22
CA LYS A 71 25.07 6.53 3.18
C LYS A 71 23.63 6.37 2.69
N ILE A 72 23.22 5.16 2.36
CA ILE A 72 21.86 4.86 1.87
C ILE A 72 20.80 5.28 2.89
N LEU A 73 20.98 4.92 4.16
CA LEU A 73 20.04 5.31 5.23
C LEU A 73 20.02 6.81 5.44
N ALA A 74 21.18 7.47 5.45
CA ALA A 74 21.25 8.92 5.61
C ALA A 74 20.50 9.66 4.50
N GLU A 75 20.58 9.20 3.26
CA GLU A 75 19.82 9.80 2.16
C GLU A 75 18.32 9.45 2.21
N ALA A 76 17.96 8.20 2.54
CA ALA A 76 16.56 7.79 2.68
C ALA A 76 15.83 8.57 3.79
N LEU A 77 16.49 8.83 4.92
CA LEU A 77 15.91 9.56 6.06
C LEU A 77 15.74 11.07 5.81
N LYS A 78 16.45 11.65 4.84
CA LYS A 78 16.18 13.03 4.39
C LYS A 78 14.87 13.11 3.60
N ILE A 79 14.54 12.04 2.87
CA ILE A 79 13.32 11.95 2.07
C ILE A 79 12.13 11.53 2.94
N ILE A 80 12.34 10.57 3.85
CA ILE A 80 11.33 10.02 4.75
C ILE A 80 11.65 10.47 6.18
N PRO A 81 11.11 11.61 6.65
CA PRO A 81 11.38 12.11 7.99
C PRO A 81 10.69 11.23 9.05
N LEU A 82 11.49 10.49 9.85
CA LEU A 82 11.01 9.61 10.94
C LEU A 82 11.03 10.29 12.32
N GLY A 83 10.94 11.62 12.35
CA GLY A 83 11.02 12.41 13.58
C GLY A 83 9.73 12.40 14.42
N PHE A 84 9.78 13.13 15.54
CA PHE A 84 8.59 13.40 16.35
C PHE A 84 7.61 14.30 15.59
N GLN A 85 6.32 14.02 15.78
CA GLN A 85 5.20 14.76 15.20
C GLN A 85 4.17 15.04 16.27
N SER A 86 3.41 16.13 16.12
CA SER A 86 2.33 16.43 17.07
C SER A 86 1.14 15.49 16.87
N ALA A 87 0.36 15.24 17.93
CA ALA A 87 -0.86 14.43 17.82
C ALA A 87 -1.86 15.03 16.81
N THR A 88 -1.87 16.36 16.64
CA THR A 88 -2.70 17.07 15.67
C THR A 88 -2.29 16.74 14.23
N GLU A 89 -0.99 16.73 13.92
CA GLU A 89 -0.48 16.34 12.60
C GLU A 89 -0.82 14.88 12.27
N VAL A 90 -0.66 13.99 13.26
CA VAL A 90 -1.02 12.57 13.11
C VAL A 90 -2.52 12.43 12.88
N HIS A 91 -3.36 13.16 13.61
CA HIS A 91 -4.81 13.12 13.43
C HIS A 91 -5.23 13.61 12.04
N ALA A 92 -4.67 14.72 11.56
CA ALA A 92 -4.94 15.24 10.22
C ALA A 92 -4.59 14.23 9.13
N ARG A 93 -3.40 13.62 9.20
CA ARG A 93 -2.99 12.57 8.24
C ARG A 93 -3.91 11.34 8.29
N ARG A 94 -4.35 10.94 9.48
CA ARG A 94 -5.28 9.80 9.62
C ARG A 94 -6.67 10.09 9.04
N ALA A 95 -7.09 11.36 9.04
CA ALA A 95 -8.36 11.77 8.42
C ALA A 95 -8.33 11.66 6.89
N GLU A 96 -7.14 11.60 6.29
CA GLU A 96 -6.93 11.41 4.84
C GLU A 96 -6.87 9.93 4.43
N LEU A 97 -6.96 8.98 5.38
CA LEU A 97 -6.92 7.56 5.07
C LEU A 97 -8.15 7.13 4.26
N VAL A 98 -7.89 6.40 3.18
CA VAL A 98 -8.93 5.77 2.38
C VAL A 98 -9.52 4.60 3.17
N HIS A 99 -10.85 4.52 3.15
CA HIS A 99 -11.62 3.43 3.74
C HIS A 99 -12.40 2.70 2.64
N ILE A 100 -12.10 1.42 2.43
CA ILE A 100 -12.73 0.62 1.37
C ILE A 100 -14.08 0.10 1.86
N THR A 101 -15.16 0.41 1.15
CA THR A 101 -16.50 -0.07 1.47
C THR A 101 -16.56 -1.59 1.42
N THR A 102 -17.25 -2.17 2.40
CA THR A 102 -17.58 -3.59 2.46
C THR A 102 -18.79 -3.96 1.58
N GLY A 103 -19.41 -2.97 0.93
CA GLY A 103 -20.65 -3.13 0.17
C GLY A 103 -21.91 -3.20 1.04
N SER A 104 -21.77 -2.99 2.36
CA SER A 104 -22.84 -3.00 3.36
C SER A 104 -22.75 -1.76 4.25
N LYS A 105 -23.77 -0.89 4.18
CA LYS A 105 -23.83 0.34 4.99
C LYS A 105 -23.71 0.09 6.50
N ASN A 106 -24.29 -1.03 6.98
CA ASN A 106 -24.25 -1.36 8.41
C ASN A 106 -22.84 -1.78 8.85
N LEU A 107 -22.13 -2.53 8.00
CA LEU A 107 -20.78 -2.97 8.33
C LEU A 107 -19.78 -1.81 8.19
N ASP A 108 -19.95 -0.97 7.17
CA ASP A 108 -19.13 0.25 7.02
C ASP A 108 -19.31 1.18 8.22
N ALA A 109 -20.54 1.41 8.68
CA ALA A 109 -20.81 2.22 9.87
C ALA A 109 -20.18 1.61 11.14
N LEU A 110 -20.22 0.28 11.29
CA LEU A 110 -19.58 -0.41 12.41
C LEU A 110 -18.06 -0.25 12.40
N LEU A 111 -17.45 -0.23 11.22
CA LEU A 111 -16.00 -0.07 11.02
C LEU A 111 -15.54 1.39 10.96
N GLY A 112 -16.46 2.36 11.07
CA GLY A 112 -16.11 3.79 10.99
C GLY A 112 -15.86 4.31 9.57
N GLY A 113 -16.37 3.64 8.55
CA GLY A 113 -16.30 4.06 7.14
C GLY A 113 -16.04 2.91 6.16
N GLY A 114 -15.45 1.81 6.64
CA GLY A 114 -15.05 0.67 5.81
C GLY A 114 -13.74 0.06 6.32
N ILE A 115 -13.05 -0.67 5.46
CA ILE A 115 -11.72 -1.23 5.76
C ILE A 115 -10.66 -0.13 5.60
N GLU A 116 -10.03 0.27 6.71
CA GLU A 116 -8.95 1.29 6.75
C GLU A 116 -7.71 0.79 5.99
N THR A 117 -7.18 1.62 5.07
CA THR A 117 -5.90 1.34 4.38
C THR A 117 -4.70 1.64 5.29
N GLY A 118 -3.56 0.99 5.03
CA GLY A 118 -2.35 1.15 5.86
C GLY A 118 -2.38 0.39 7.19
N ALA A 119 -3.43 -0.39 7.47
CA ALA A 119 -3.57 -1.25 8.63
C ALA A 119 -3.90 -2.70 8.23
N ILE A 120 -3.68 -3.65 9.15
CA ILE A 120 -4.11 -5.04 8.99
C ILE A 120 -5.45 -5.21 9.69
N THR A 121 -6.46 -5.67 8.94
CA THR A 121 -7.78 -6.03 9.49
C THR A 121 -7.96 -7.55 9.46
N GLU A 122 -8.19 -8.16 10.62
CA GLU A 122 -8.40 -9.61 10.75
C GLU A 122 -9.89 -9.95 10.77
N LEU A 123 -10.31 -10.86 9.86
CA LEU A 123 -11.65 -11.43 9.85
C LEU A 123 -11.61 -12.88 10.38
N PHE A 124 -12.01 -13.08 11.63
CA PHE A 124 -12.06 -14.41 12.26
C PHE A 124 -13.50 -14.90 12.48
N GLY A 125 -13.68 -16.22 12.53
CA GLY A 125 -14.98 -16.85 12.77
C GLY A 125 -15.07 -18.26 12.18
N GLU A 126 -16.15 -18.98 12.46
CA GLU A 126 -16.35 -20.37 12.03
C GLU A 126 -16.41 -20.55 10.50
N PHE A 127 -16.29 -21.78 10.03
CA PHE A 127 -16.56 -22.09 8.63
C PHE A 127 -17.96 -21.62 8.24
N ARG A 128 -18.12 -21.15 6.99
CA ARG A 128 -19.41 -20.70 6.42
C ARG A 128 -20.02 -19.42 7.04
N THR A 129 -19.28 -18.67 7.85
CA THR A 129 -19.74 -17.36 8.39
C THR A 129 -19.60 -16.18 7.42
N GLY A 130 -19.10 -16.41 6.20
CA GLY A 130 -19.03 -15.38 5.16
C GLY A 130 -17.68 -14.69 4.99
N LYS A 131 -16.64 -15.08 5.73
CA LYS A 131 -15.27 -14.52 5.59
C LYS A 131 -14.81 -14.42 4.14
N SER A 132 -14.81 -15.53 3.40
CA SER A 132 -14.40 -15.53 1.99
C SER A 132 -15.33 -14.67 1.13
N GLN A 133 -16.63 -14.57 1.43
CA GLN A 133 -17.53 -13.71 0.67
C GLN A 133 -17.16 -12.23 0.83
N ILE A 134 -16.79 -11.80 2.04
CA ILE A 134 -16.31 -10.43 2.28
C ILE A 134 -15.04 -10.19 1.46
N CYS A 135 -14.07 -11.12 1.46
CA CYS A 135 -12.85 -10.97 0.66
C CYS A 135 -13.11 -10.85 -0.85
N HIS A 136 -14.06 -11.62 -1.41
CA HIS A 136 -14.42 -11.51 -2.83
C HIS A 136 -15.06 -10.15 -3.15
N THR A 137 -15.89 -9.61 -2.24
CA THR A 137 -16.46 -8.27 -2.40
C THR A 137 -15.38 -7.19 -2.35
N LEU A 138 -14.47 -7.26 -1.37
CA LEU A 138 -13.38 -6.30 -1.20
C LEU A 138 -12.41 -6.29 -2.39
N ALA A 139 -12.19 -7.44 -3.02
CA ALA A 139 -11.37 -7.55 -4.24
C ALA A 139 -11.95 -6.76 -5.44
N VAL A 140 -13.24 -6.40 -5.39
CA VAL A 140 -13.90 -5.57 -6.39
C VAL A 140 -14.09 -4.14 -5.88
N THR A 141 -14.55 -3.95 -4.64
CA THR A 141 -14.82 -2.59 -4.12
C THR A 141 -13.56 -1.75 -3.97
N CYS A 142 -12.37 -2.36 -3.80
CA CYS A 142 -11.11 -1.61 -3.80
C CYS A 142 -10.82 -0.90 -5.13
N GLN A 143 -11.41 -1.38 -6.23
CA GLN A 143 -11.21 -0.83 -7.57
C GLN A 143 -12.14 0.35 -7.88
N LEU A 144 -13.14 0.61 -7.02
CA LEU A 144 -14.03 1.76 -7.20
C LEU A 144 -13.27 3.09 -7.02
N PRO A 145 -13.76 4.17 -7.64
CA PRO A 145 -13.42 5.54 -7.28
C PRO A 145 -13.46 5.82 -5.77
N VAL A 146 -12.56 6.69 -5.30
CA VAL A 146 -12.46 7.04 -3.87
C VAL A 146 -13.75 7.70 -3.36
N ASP A 147 -14.40 8.51 -4.20
CA ASP A 147 -15.68 9.17 -3.88
C ASP A 147 -16.87 8.20 -3.75
N MET A 148 -16.72 6.96 -4.24
CA MET A 148 -17.66 5.86 -4.06
C MET A 148 -17.24 4.87 -2.96
N GLY A 149 -16.25 5.23 -2.14
CA GLY A 149 -15.72 4.39 -1.07
C GLY A 149 -14.81 3.26 -1.56
N GLY A 150 -14.23 3.39 -2.75
CA GLY A 150 -13.14 2.52 -3.20
C GLY A 150 -11.76 3.12 -2.92
N GLY A 151 -10.75 2.54 -3.56
CA GLY A 151 -9.36 2.98 -3.44
C GLY A 151 -8.66 3.16 -4.77
N GLU A 152 -9.39 3.10 -5.90
CA GLU A 152 -8.85 3.20 -7.27
C GLU A 152 -7.66 2.26 -7.51
N GLY A 153 -7.66 1.11 -6.82
CA GLY A 153 -6.51 0.23 -6.74
C GLY A 153 -6.82 -1.19 -7.21
N LYS A 154 -5.78 -1.87 -7.72
CA LYS A 154 -5.80 -3.32 -7.99
C LYS A 154 -5.85 -4.12 -6.69
N CYS A 155 -6.22 -5.41 -6.79
CA CYS A 155 -6.25 -6.33 -5.65
C CYS A 155 -5.18 -7.42 -5.80
N LEU A 156 -4.50 -7.74 -4.69
CA LEU A 156 -3.66 -8.93 -4.58
C LEU A 156 -4.35 -9.95 -3.66
N TYR A 157 -4.65 -11.13 -4.19
CA TYR A 157 -5.42 -12.17 -3.50
C TYR A 157 -4.57 -13.45 -3.35
N ILE A 158 -4.12 -13.74 -2.12
CA ILE A 158 -3.41 -14.97 -1.79
C ILE A 158 -4.39 -15.94 -1.10
N ASP A 159 -4.60 -17.10 -1.71
CA ASP A 159 -5.52 -18.13 -1.24
C ASP A 159 -4.76 -19.40 -0.81
N THR A 160 -5.07 -19.90 0.39
CA THR A 160 -4.47 -21.12 0.95
C THR A 160 -5.43 -22.32 0.88
N GLU A 161 -6.73 -22.09 0.69
CA GLU A 161 -7.76 -23.14 0.72
C GLU A 161 -8.25 -23.53 -0.69
N GLY A 162 -7.97 -22.71 -1.72
CA GLY A 162 -8.48 -22.95 -3.07
C GLY A 162 -9.96 -22.60 -3.20
N THR A 163 -10.46 -21.66 -2.39
CA THR A 163 -11.86 -21.23 -2.35
C THR A 163 -12.14 -20.02 -3.23
N PHE A 164 -11.11 -19.42 -3.84
CA PHE A 164 -11.28 -18.31 -4.77
C PHE A 164 -12.09 -18.72 -6.00
N ARG A 165 -13.10 -17.93 -6.36
CA ARG A 165 -13.98 -18.17 -7.52
C ARG A 165 -14.18 -16.87 -8.28
N PRO A 166 -13.54 -16.67 -9.45
CA PRO A 166 -13.66 -15.45 -10.26
C PRO A 166 -15.12 -15.08 -10.61
N VAL A 167 -15.98 -16.07 -10.82
CA VAL A 167 -17.43 -15.85 -11.07
C VAL A 167 -18.13 -15.08 -9.93
N ARG A 168 -17.60 -15.14 -8.70
CA ARG A 168 -18.13 -14.35 -7.58
C ARG A 168 -17.78 -12.86 -7.69
N LEU A 169 -16.61 -12.52 -8.25
CA LEU A 169 -16.23 -11.14 -8.53
C LEU A 169 -17.14 -10.55 -9.61
N LEU A 170 -17.43 -11.32 -10.67
CA LEU A 170 -18.34 -10.88 -11.75
C LEU A 170 -19.72 -10.48 -11.21
N ALA A 171 -20.27 -11.24 -10.27
CA ALA A 171 -21.56 -10.90 -9.64
C ALA A 171 -21.50 -9.60 -8.83
N VAL A 172 -20.37 -9.32 -8.17
CA VAL A 172 -20.16 -8.05 -7.44
C VAL A 172 -19.95 -6.89 -8.42
N ALA A 173 -19.19 -7.11 -9.50
CA ALA A 173 -18.97 -6.14 -10.56
C ALA A 173 -20.29 -5.73 -11.22
N GLU A 174 -21.14 -6.69 -11.57
CA GLU A 174 -22.48 -6.45 -12.14
C GLU A 174 -23.34 -5.60 -11.19
N ARG A 175 -23.37 -5.93 -9.90
CA ARG A 175 -24.09 -5.15 -8.89
C ARG A 175 -23.61 -3.69 -8.82
N LEU A 176 -22.33 -3.45 -9.04
CA LEU A 176 -21.69 -2.14 -8.96
C LEU A 176 -21.63 -1.41 -10.32
N GLY A 177 -22.13 -2.03 -11.40
CA GLY A 177 -22.08 -1.45 -12.75
C GLY A 177 -20.67 -1.38 -13.35
N LEU A 178 -19.75 -2.24 -12.93
CA LEU A 178 -18.38 -2.30 -13.44
C LEU A 178 -18.25 -3.29 -14.61
N ASN A 179 -17.25 -3.06 -15.48
CA ASN A 179 -16.87 -4.03 -16.49
C ASN A 179 -16.23 -5.25 -15.82
N GLY A 180 -16.84 -6.42 -15.98
CA GLY A 180 -16.37 -7.66 -15.35
C GLY A 180 -15.00 -8.11 -15.82
N GLU A 181 -14.64 -7.89 -17.10
CA GLU A 181 -13.32 -8.28 -17.63
C GLU A 181 -12.21 -7.41 -17.01
N GLU A 182 -12.41 -6.09 -17.00
CA GLU A 182 -11.48 -5.15 -16.36
C GLU A 182 -11.33 -5.44 -14.86
N VAL A 183 -12.43 -5.76 -14.16
CA VAL A 183 -12.39 -6.15 -12.75
C VAL A 183 -11.51 -7.39 -12.53
N LEU A 184 -11.59 -8.38 -13.41
CA LEU A 184 -10.79 -9.60 -13.29
C LEU A 184 -9.31 -9.33 -13.60
N ASP A 185 -9.01 -8.52 -14.61
CA ASP A 185 -7.63 -8.15 -14.98
C ASP A 185 -6.91 -7.37 -13.87
N ASN A 186 -7.67 -6.66 -13.03
CA ASN A 186 -7.17 -5.91 -11.88
C ASN A 186 -7.01 -6.75 -10.59
N VAL A 187 -7.24 -8.06 -10.63
CA VAL A 187 -7.07 -8.96 -9.48
C VAL A 187 -5.94 -9.95 -9.73
N ALA A 188 -4.80 -9.72 -9.10
CA ALA A 188 -3.68 -10.65 -9.10
C ALA A 188 -3.94 -11.79 -8.09
N TYR A 189 -4.13 -13.01 -8.59
CA TYR A 189 -4.40 -14.19 -7.76
C TYR A 189 -3.20 -15.13 -7.67
N ALA A 190 -2.92 -15.63 -6.47
CA ALA A 190 -1.97 -16.73 -6.26
C ALA A 190 -2.49 -17.73 -5.23
N ARG A 191 -2.29 -19.02 -5.49
CA ARG A 191 -2.57 -20.10 -4.52
C ARG A 191 -1.28 -20.51 -3.81
N ALA A 192 -1.22 -20.30 -2.50
CA ALA A 192 -0.13 -20.80 -1.67
C ALA A 192 -0.39 -22.27 -1.29
N TYR A 193 0.63 -23.11 -1.41
CA TYR A 193 0.53 -24.56 -1.15
C TYR A 193 1.21 -24.99 0.17
N ASN A 194 2.06 -24.12 0.71
CA ASN A 194 2.76 -24.30 1.97
C ASN A 194 3.23 -22.93 2.49
N HIS A 195 3.78 -22.93 3.70
CA HIS A 195 4.23 -21.71 4.38
C HIS A 195 5.36 -20.99 3.63
N ASP A 196 6.38 -21.71 3.15
CA ASP A 196 7.51 -21.12 2.45
C ASP A 196 7.09 -20.44 1.15
N HIS A 197 6.19 -21.08 0.40
CA HIS A 197 5.60 -20.53 -0.81
C HIS A 197 4.77 -19.27 -0.50
N GLN A 198 4.00 -19.26 0.59
CA GLN A 198 3.25 -18.07 1.01
C GLN A 198 4.18 -16.88 1.26
N LEU A 199 5.32 -17.10 1.93
CA LEU A 199 6.32 -16.05 2.16
C LEU A 199 6.96 -15.56 0.86
N GLN A 200 7.28 -16.47 -0.08
CA GLN A 200 7.82 -16.10 -1.39
C GLN A 200 6.84 -15.23 -2.21
N LEU A 201 5.54 -15.51 -2.12
CA LEU A 201 4.51 -14.70 -2.77
C LEU A 201 4.47 -13.26 -2.25
N LEU A 202 4.79 -13.02 -0.97
CA LEU A 202 4.88 -11.66 -0.42
C LEU A 202 6.05 -10.87 -1.01
N THR A 203 7.20 -11.52 -1.24
CA THR A 203 8.33 -10.89 -1.94
C THR A 203 7.99 -10.58 -3.40
N ALA A 204 7.28 -11.47 -4.09
CA ALA A 204 6.80 -11.19 -5.45
C ALA A 204 5.77 -10.04 -5.46
N ALA A 205 4.90 -9.99 -4.44
CA ALA A 205 3.91 -8.92 -4.29
C ALA A 205 4.56 -7.55 -4.16
N SER A 206 5.66 -7.41 -3.41
CA SER A 206 6.34 -6.10 -3.28
C SER A 206 6.86 -5.57 -4.62
N ALA A 207 7.36 -6.46 -5.49
CA ALA A 207 7.77 -6.09 -6.83
C ALA A 207 6.57 -5.68 -7.70
N LEU A 208 5.52 -6.50 -7.73
CA LEU A 208 4.31 -6.24 -8.51
C LEU A 208 3.67 -4.88 -8.15
N MET A 209 3.58 -4.57 -6.86
CA MET A 209 3.02 -3.30 -6.37
C MET A 209 3.89 -2.09 -6.75
N SER A 210 5.19 -2.27 -6.98
CA SER A 210 6.08 -1.19 -7.41
C SER A 210 6.03 -0.94 -8.92
N GLU A 211 5.72 -1.95 -9.71
CA GLU A 211 5.64 -1.88 -11.18
C GLU A 211 4.27 -1.40 -11.68
N SER A 212 3.19 -1.73 -10.94
CA SER A 212 1.79 -1.51 -11.36
C SER A 212 1.17 -0.22 -10.83
N ARG A 213 1.94 0.88 -10.75
CA ARG A 213 1.45 2.19 -10.31
C ARG A 213 0.46 2.81 -11.29
#